data_AF-A0A2K6KEM5-F1
#
_entry.id   AF-A0A2K6KEM5-F1
#
_cell.length_a   1.000
_cell.length_b   1.000
_cell.length_c   1.000
_cell.angle_alpha   90.00
_cell.angle_beta   90.00
_cell.angle_gamma   90.00
#
_symmetry.space_group_name_H-M   'P 1'
#
loop_
_entity.id
_entity.type
_entity.pdbx_description
1 polymer ?
#
loop_
_entity_poly.entity_id
_entity_poly.type
_entity_poly.pdbx_seq_one_letter_code
_entity_poly.pdbx_strand_id
1 'polypeptide(L)'
;MARNAEKAMTALARFRQAQLEEGKVKERRPFLASECTELPKAEKWRRQIIGEISKKVAQIQNAGLGEFRIRDLNDEINKLLREKGHWEVRIKELGGPDYGLPPPRKTRAELMKAIDFEYYGYLDEDDGVIVPLEQEYEKKLRAELVEKWKAEREARLARGEKEEEEEEEEEINIYAVTEEESDEEGSQEKGGDDGQQKFIAHVPVPSQQEIEEALVRRKKMELLQKYASETLQAQSEEARRLLGY
;
A
#
# COMPACT_ATOMS: atom_id res chain seq x y z
N MET A 1 1.23 -47.96 -13.55
CA MET A 1 2.03 -47.64 -12.35
C MET A 1 1.28 -48.14 -11.12
N ALA A 2 1.94 -48.84 -10.20
CA ALA A 2 1.33 -49.32 -8.94
C ALA A 2 0.83 -48.13 -8.08
N ARG A 3 -0.24 -48.33 -7.31
CA ARG A 3 -0.80 -47.31 -6.42
C ARG A 3 0.19 -46.99 -5.29
N ASN A 4 0.16 -45.77 -4.74
CA ASN A 4 1.09 -45.35 -3.68
C ASN A 4 1.02 -46.27 -2.45
N ALA A 5 -0.16 -46.80 -2.11
CA ALA A 5 -0.33 -47.77 -1.02
C ALA A 5 0.45 -49.07 -1.27
N GLU A 6 0.50 -49.55 -2.52
CA GLU A 6 1.23 -50.76 -2.91
C GLU A 6 2.74 -50.52 -2.88
N LYS A 7 3.19 -49.35 -3.37
CA LYS A 7 4.60 -48.93 -3.31
C LYS A 7 5.09 -48.82 -1.86
N ALA A 8 4.27 -48.28 -0.95
CA ALA A 8 4.57 -48.17 0.47
C ALA A 8 4.63 -49.53 1.20
N MET A 9 4.00 -50.57 0.64
CA MET A 9 3.97 -51.92 1.22
C MET A 9 5.04 -52.86 0.66
N THR A 10 5.86 -52.39 -0.27
CA THR A 10 6.98 -53.19 -0.81
C THR A 10 7.97 -53.58 0.28
N ALA A 11 8.63 -54.72 0.12
CA ALA A 11 9.63 -55.21 1.06
C ALA A 11 10.72 -54.16 1.33
N LEU A 12 11.15 -53.43 0.31
CA LEU A 12 12.13 -52.37 0.42
C LEU A 12 11.61 -51.14 1.19
N ALA A 13 10.36 -50.74 0.99
CA ALA A 13 9.74 -49.65 1.76
C ALA A 13 9.58 -50.02 3.24
N ARG A 14 9.12 -51.23 3.53
CA ARG A 14 9.02 -51.76 4.91
C ARG A 14 10.39 -51.88 5.58
N PHE A 15 11.40 -52.35 4.85
CA PHE A 15 12.78 -52.43 5.35
C PHE A 15 13.37 -51.05 5.68
N ARG A 16 13.17 -50.06 4.79
CA ARG A 16 13.57 -48.67 5.06
C ARG A 16 12.84 -48.08 6.27
N GLN A 17 11.54 -48.33 6.41
CA GLN A 17 10.79 -47.92 7.59
C GLN A 17 11.32 -48.60 8.86
N ALA A 18 11.60 -49.90 8.80
CA ALA A 18 12.16 -50.64 9.92
C ALA A 18 13.53 -50.08 10.34
N GLN A 19 14.41 -49.74 9.39
CA GLN A 19 15.69 -49.07 9.70
C GLN A 19 15.50 -47.66 10.31
N LEU A 20 14.50 -46.91 9.86
CA LEU A 20 14.18 -45.58 10.43
C LEU A 20 13.55 -45.66 11.83
N GLU A 21 12.85 -46.76 12.12
CA GLU A 21 12.28 -47.07 13.43
C GLU A 21 13.28 -47.80 14.35
N GLU A 22 14.36 -48.36 13.81
CA GLU A 22 15.44 -49.01 14.56
C GLU A 22 16.07 -48.01 15.55
N GLY A 23 15.91 -48.29 16.84
CA GLY A 23 16.32 -47.40 17.94
C GLY A 23 15.25 -46.40 18.43
N LYS A 24 14.10 -46.27 17.75
CA LYS A 24 12.98 -45.42 18.20
C LYS A 24 11.88 -46.24 18.88
N VAL A 25 11.98 -46.40 20.19
CA VAL A 25 10.87 -46.94 20.99
C VAL A 25 9.73 -45.92 21.01
N LYS A 26 8.56 -46.31 20.51
CA LYS A 26 7.33 -45.52 20.63
C LYS A 26 6.92 -45.49 22.10
N GLU A 27 7.44 -44.51 22.84
CA GLU A 27 7.03 -44.25 24.22
C GLU A 27 5.50 -44.06 24.26
N ARG A 28 4.84 -44.77 25.17
CA ARG A 28 3.42 -44.56 25.45
C ARG A 28 3.26 -43.58 26.61
N ARG A 29 2.19 -42.79 26.55
CA ARG A 29 1.79 -41.90 27.65
C ARG A 29 1.52 -42.75 28.89
N PRO A 30 2.12 -42.44 30.05
CA PRO A 30 1.79 -43.08 31.33
C PRO A 30 0.31 -42.88 31.67
N PHE A 31 -0.27 -43.82 32.44
CA PHE A 31 -1.67 -43.70 32.87
C PHE A 31 -1.84 -42.60 33.92
N LEU A 32 -0.92 -42.52 34.88
CA LEU A 32 -0.92 -41.51 35.93
C LEU A 32 0.07 -40.40 35.59
N ALA A 33 -0.38 -39.15 35.61
CA ALA A 33 0.48 -37.99 35.37
C ALA A 33 1.59 -37.87 36.44
N SER A 34 1.31 -38.30 37.68
CA SER A 34 2.26 -38.28 38.80
C SER A 34 3.51 -39.14 38.57
N GLU A 35 3.46 -40.15 37.71
CA GLU A 35 4.62 -40.99 37.37
C GLU A 35 5.67 -40.24 36.54
N CYS A 36 5.29 -39.13 35.91
CA CYS A 36 6.21 -38.32 35.11
C CYS A 36 6.94 -37.31 36.01
N THR A 37 8.27 -37.42 36.10
CA THR A 37 9.14 -36.48 36.84
C THR A 37 9.74 -35.40 35.95
N GLU A 38 9.73 -35.60 34.63
CA GLU A 38 10.38 -34.72 33.67
C GLU A 38 9.38 -33.72 33.08
N LEU A 39 9.64 -32.43 33.28
CA LEU A 39 8.86 -31.34 32.68
C LEU A 39 8.69 -31.46 31.15
N PRO A 40 9.75 -31.65 30.33
CA PRO A 40 9.59 -31.72 28.87
C PRO A 40 8.77 -32.93 28.41
N LYS A 41 8.81 -34.04 29.16
CA LYS A 41 7.97 -35.21 28.86
C LYS A 41 6.50 -34.94 29.20
N ALA A 42 6.22 -34.28 30.33
CA ALA A 42 4.87 -33.90 30.70
C ALA A 42 4.25 -32.96 29.64
N GLU A 43 5.00 -31.99 29.14
CA GLU A 43 4.54 -31.12 28.04
C GLU A 43 4.30 -31.87 26.73
N LYS A 44 5.18 -32.83 26.39
CA LYS A 44 4.99 -33.71 25.22
C LYS A 44 3.67 -34.47 25.31
N TRP A 45 3.35 -35.05 26.47
CA TRP A 45 2.10 -35.78 26.67
C TRP A 45 0.87 -34.88 26.62
N ARG A 46 0.94 -33.66 27.18
CA ARG A 46 -0.12 -32.65 27.05
C ARG A 46 -0.40 -32.32 25.58
N ARG A 47 0.64 -32.04 24.79
CA ARG A 47 0.49 -31.75 23.34
C ARG A 47 -0.10 -32.93 22.58
N GLN A 48 0.28 -34.16 22.93
CA GLN A 48 -0.32 -35.35 22.35
C GLN A 48 -1.83 -35.44 22.61
N ILE A 49 -2.26 -35.21 23.86
CA ILE A 49 -3.70 -35.20 24.22
C ILE A 49 -4.45 -34.14 23.41
N ILE A 50 -3.89 -32.93 23.29
CA ILE A 50 -4.50 -31.86 22.49
C ILE A 50 -4.65 -32.31 21.02
N GLY A 51 -3.65 -32.95 20.43
CA GLY A 51 -3.74 -33.50 19.08
C GLY A 51 -4.80 -34.61 18.94
N GLU A 52 -4.97 -35.46 19.95
CA GLU A 52 -6.03 -36.48 20.00
C GLU A 52 -7.43 -35.83 20.06
N ILE A 53 -7.59 -34.79 20.87
CA ILE A 53 -8.83 -34.00 20.96
C ILE A 53 -9.13 -33.34 19.61
N SER A 54 -8.17 -32.64 19.00
CA SER A 54 -8.36 -31.98 17.71
C SER A 54 -8.79 -32.94 16.61
N LYS A 55 -8.24 -34.17 16.56
CA LYS A 55 -8.66 -35.20 15.61
C LYS A 55 -10.11 -35.65 15.84
N LYS A 56 -10.53 -35.83 17.10
CA LYS A 56 -11.92 -36.20 17.42
C LYS A 56 -12.90 -35.06 17.16
N VAL A 57 -12.52 -33.82 17.45
CA VAL A 57 -13.31 -32.62 17.10
C VAL A 57 -13.49 -32.53 15.59
N ALA A 58 -12.42 -32.75 14.81
CA ALA A 58 -12.53 -32.79 13.35
C ALA A 58 -13.45 -33.91 12.86
N GLN A 59 -13.50 -35.06 13.54
CA GLN A 59 -14.45 -36.12 13.23
C GLN A 59 -15.90 -35.70 13.47
N ILE A 60 -16.17 -34.98 14.57
CA ILE A 60 -17.51 -34.45 14.90
C ILE A 60 -17.97 -33.40 13.88
N GLN A 61 -17.05 -32.58 13.37
CA GLN A 61 -17.37 -31.55 12.38
C GLN A 61 -17.79 -32.12 11.01
N ASN A 62 -17.55 -33.41 10.74
CA ASN A 62 -18.02 -34.04 9.52
C ASN A 62 -19.54 -34.27 9.60
N ALA A 63 -20.31 -33.53 8.80
CA ALA A 63 -21.77 -33.52 8.81
C ALA A 63 -22.45 -34.89 8.53
N GLY A 64 -21.70 -35.90 8.08
CA GLY A 64 -22.20 -37.26 7.82
C GLY A 64 -22.11 -38.22 9.01
N LEU A 65 -21.76 -37.74 10.21
CA LEU A 65 -21.61 -38.59 11.38
C LEU A 65 -22.96 -38.81 12.09
N GLY A 66 -23.32 -40.07 12.34
CA GLY A 66 -24.55 -40.40 13.07
C GLY A 66 -24.52 -39.96 14.54
N GLU A 67 -25.67 -39.63 15.10
CA GLU A 67 -25.86 -39.10 16.46
C GLU A 67 -25.17 -39.95 17.56
N PHE A 68 -25.29 -41.28 17.48
CA PHE A 68 -24.64 -42.18 18.45
C PHE A 68 -23.12 -42.02 18.47
N ARG A 69 -22.52 -41.88 17.28
CA ARG A 69 -21.08 -41.72 17.13
C ARG A 69 -20.61 -40.37 17.66
N ILE A 70 -21.42 -39.33 17.53
CA ILE A 70 -21.13 -38.00 18.10
C ILE A 70 -21.10 -38.09 19.64
N ARG A 71 -22.02 -38.84 20.26
CA ARG A 71 -22.02 -39.05 21.72
C ARG A 71 -20.78 -39.78 22.21
N ASP A 72 -20.41 -40.88 21.56
CA ASP A 72 -19.18 -41.62 21.87
C ASP A 72 -17.94 -40.71 21.77
N LEU A 73 -17.84 -39.93 20.69
CA LEU A 73 -16.73 -38.98 20.50
C LEU A 73 -16.72 -37.88 21.56
N ASN A 74 -17.88 -37.37 21.97
CA ASN A 74 -17.99 -36.40 23.05
C ASN A 74 -17.52 -36.99 24.39
N ASP A 75 -17.90 -38.22 24.71
CA ASP A 75 -17.45 -38.89 25.93
C ASP A 75 -15.95 -39.15 25.92
N GLU A 76 -15.39 -39.56 24.78
CA GLU A 76 -13.96 -39.70 24.59
C GLU A 76 -13.21 -38.37 24.70
N ILE A 77 -13.75 -37.29 24.12
CA ILE A 77 -13.19 -35.93 24.26
C ILE A 77 -13.22 -35.49 25.72
N ASN A 78 -14.32 -35.73 26.44
CA ASN A 78 -14.44 -35.40 27.87
C ASN A 78 -13.43 -36.18 28.73
N LYS A 79 -13.14 -37.45 28.41
CA LYS A 79 -12.07 -38.22 29.05
C LYS A 79 -10.70 -37.60 28.78
N LEU A 80 -10.40 -37.28 27.53
CA LEU A 80 -9.14 -36.62 27.15
C LEU A 80 -8.97 -35.23 27.78
N LEU A 81 -10.04 -34.45 27.92
CA LEU A 81 -10.01 -33.15 28.59
C LEU A 81 -9.69 -33.27 30.08
N ARG A 82 -10.23 -34.28 30.76
CA ARG A 82 -9.86 -34.58 32.16
C ARG A 82 -8.41 -35.00 32.28
N GLU A 83 -7.95 -35.90 31.41
CA GLU A 83 -6.54 -36.29 31.35
C GLU A 83 -5.63 -35.07 31.10
N LYS A 84 -5.98 -34.21 30.14
CA LYS A 84 -5.27 -32.94 29.90
C LYS A 84 -5.16 -32.12 31.18
N GLY A 85 -6.24 -31.98 31.94
CA GLY A 85 -6.24 -31.28 33.22
C GLY A 85 -5.24 -31.86 34.22
N HIS A 86 -5.17 -33.18 34.35
CA HIS A 86 -4.16 -33.84 35.22
C HIS A 86 -2.73 -33.55 34.77
N TRP A 87 -2.47 -33.57 33.46
CA TRP A 87 -1.15 -33.23 32.92
C TRP A 87 -0.81 -31.74 33.09
N GLU A 88 -1.77 -30.83 32.99
CA GLU A 88 -1.56 -29.40 33.23
C GLU A 88 -1.22 -29.10 34.68
N VAL A 89 -1.92 -29.74 35.64
CA VAL A 89 -1.58 -29.67 37.06
C VAL A 89 -0.17 -30.23 37.30
N ARG A 90 0.16 -31.38 36.70
CA ARG A 90 1.48 -31.97 36.87
C ARG A 90 2.61 -31.07 36.33
N ILE A 91 2.39 -30.45 35.18
CA ILE A 91 3.36 -29.50 34.61
C ILE A 91 3.59 -28.34 35.58
N LYS A 92 2.52 -27.80 36.17
CA LYS A 92 2.60 -26.74 37.19
C LYS A 92 3.36 -27.19 38.43
N GLU A 93 3.11 -28.41 38.93
CA GLU A 93 3.84 -28.99 40.06
C GLU A 93 5.34 -29.16 39.78
N LEU A 94 5.71 -29.49 38.54
CA LEU A 94 7.10 -29.60 38.09
C LEU A 94 7.78 -28.25 37.82
N GLY A 95 7.11 -27.13 38.12
CA GLY A 95 7.64 -25.77 37.92
C GLY A 95 7.48 -25.24 36.49
N GLY A 96 6.63 -25.87 35.68
CA GLY A 96 6.32 -25.44 34.32
C GLY A 96 5.24 -24.35 34.23
N PRO A 97 4.92 -23.89 33.00
CA PRO A 97 3.88 -22.89 32.77
C PRO A 97 2.49 -23.35 33.24
N ASP A 98 1.70 -22.42 33.79
CA ASP A 98 0.29 -22.69 34.12
C ASP A 98 -0.58 -22.59 32.86
N TYR A 99 -0.90 -23.74 32.30
CA TYR A 99 -1.74 -23.87 31.10
C TYR A 99 -3.25 -23.89 31.39
N GLY A 100 -3.66 -23.96 32.66
CA GLY A 100 -5.07 -23.95 33.05
C GLY A 100 -5.68 -22.54 32.99
N LEU A 101 -4.84 -21.52 33.11
CA LEU A 101 -5.25 -20.14 32.93
C LEU A 101 -5.43 -19.83 31.44
N PRO A 102 -6.51 -19.16 31.03
CA PRO A 102 -6.58 -18.59 29.69
C PRO A 102 -5.40 -17.64 29.50
N PRO A 103 -4.84 -17.53 28.29
CA PRO A 103 -3.77 -16.57 28.02
C PRO A 103 -4.26 -15.17 28.44
N PRO A 104 -3.40 -14.36 29.08
CA PRO A 104 -3.78 -13.02 29.49
C PRO A 104 -4.22 -12.22 28.26
N ARG A 105 -5.37 -11.54 28.37
CA ARG A 105 -5.83 -10.63 27.32
C ARG A 105 -4.86 -9.46 27.24
N LYS A 106 -4.48 -9.06 26.03
CA LYS A 106 -3.66 -7.86 25.84
C LYS A 106 -4.34 -6.66 26.46
N THR A 107 -3.61 -5.88 27.23
CA THR A 107 -4.14 -4.65 27.80
C THR A 107 -4.34 -3.60 26.71
N ARG A 108 -5.20 -2.60 26.94
CA ARG A 108 -5.35 -1.46 26.00
C ARG A 108 -3.99 -0.81 25.70
N ALA A 109 -3.12 -0.69 26.69
CA ALA A 109 -1.77 -0.13 26.50
C ALA A 109 -0.91 -0.99 25.56
N GLU A 110 -0.97 -2.32 25.67
CA GLU A 110 -0.26 -3.23 24.76
C GLU A 110 -0.82 -3.22 23.35
N LEU A 111 -2.13 -3.05 23.20
CA LEU A 111 -2.77 -2.88 21.89
C LEU A 111 -2.34 -1.55 21.25
N MET A 112 -2.33 -0.46 22.01
CA MET A 112 -1.92 0.87 21.54
C MET A 112 -0.44 0.92 21.14
N LYS A 113 0.43 0.09 21.73
CA LYS A 113 1.84 -0.02 21.31
C LYS A 113 2.02 -0.61 19.91
N ALA A 114 1.05 -1.39 19.44
CA ALA A 114 1.06 -1.98 18.10
C ALA A 114 0.38 -1.07 17.06
N ILE A 115 -0.12 0.09 17.47
CA ILE A 115 -0.65 1.11 16.58
C ILE A 115 0.52 2.03 16.23
N ASP A 116 0.97 1.95 14.98
CA ASP A 116 2.06 2.72 14.42
C ASP A 116 1.53 3.73 13.37
N PHE A 117 2.46 4.41 12.70
CA PHE A 117 2.14 5.35 11.62
C PHE A 117 1.47 4.64 10.43
N GLU A 118 1.71 3.35 10.25
CA GLU A 118 1.09 2.53 9.19
C GLU A 118 -0.40 2.37 9.44
N TYR A 119 -0.82 2.18 10.70
CA TYR A 119 -2.25 2.18 11.07
C TYR A 119 -2.97 3.48 10.70
N TYR A 120 -2.26 4.61 10.73
CA TYR A 120 -2.81 5.92 10.32
C TYR A 120 -2.59 6.23 8.84
N GLY A 121 -2.08 5.28 8.04
CA GLY A 121 -1.97 5.40 6.60
C GLY A 121 -0.84 6.32 6.11
N TYR A 122 0.09 6.72 6.98
CA TYR A 122 1.19 7.61 6.59
C TYR A 122 2.17 7.01 5.55
N LEU A 123 2.05 5.73 5.22
CA LEU A 123 2.87 5.04 4.21
C LEU A 123 2.13 4.71 2.91
N ASP A 124 0.81 4.96 2.84
CA ASP A 124 -0.01 4.61 1.67
C ASP A 124 0.36 5.48 0.44
N GLU A 125 0.87 6.69 0.68
CA GLU A 125 1.39 7.57 -0.38
C GLU A 125 2.83 7.21 -0.83
N ASP A 126 3.59 6.51 0.00
CA ASP A 126 5.02 6.22 -0.20
C ASP A 126 5.30 4.79 -0.72
N ASP A 127 4.30 3.90 -0.72
CA ASP A 127 4.46 2.50 -1.17
C ASP A 127 4.56 2.37 -2.71
N GLY A 128 4.28 3.46 -3.43
CA GLY A 128 4.36 3.56 -4.88
C GLY A 128 3.28 2.79 -5.63
N VAL A 129 2.24 2.30 -4.95
CA VAL A 129 1.10 1.59 -5.57
C VAL A 129 0.15 2.57 -6.26
N ILE A 130 0.00 3.77 -5.71
CA ILE A 130 -0.89 4.82 -6.22
C ILE A 130 -0.46 5.29 -7.61
N VAL A 131 0.83 5.55 -7.82
CA VAL A 131 1.36 6.15 -9.06
C VAL A 131 1.08 5.31 -10.33
N PRO A 132 1.31 3.98 -10.36
CA PRO A 132 0.93 3.15 -11.50
C PRO A 132 -0.57 3.15 -11.78
N LEU A 133 -1.40 3.14 -10.73
CA LEU A 133 -2.86 3.14 -10.89
C LEU A 133 -3.33 4.46 -11.52
N GLU A 134 -2.83 5.60 -11.03
CA GLU A 134 -3.10 6.92 -11.61
C GLU A 134 -2.74 6.96 -13.09
N GLN A 135 -1.56 6.46 -13.46
CA GLN A 135 -1.12 6.42 -14.87
C GLN A 135 -2.05 5.57 -15.75
N GLU A 136 -2.58 4.45 -15.25
CA GLU A 136 -3.54 3.65 -15.99
C GLU A 136 -4.87 4.38 -16.18
N TYR A 137 -5.36 5.06 -15.13
CA TYR A 137 -6.57 5.87 -15.20
C TYR A 137 -6.40 7.05 -16.16
N GLU A 138 -5.29 7.78 -16.09
CA GLU A 138 -4.99 8.87 -17.02
C GLU A 138 -4.98 8.40 -18.48
N LYS A 139 -4.34 7.25 -18.76
CA LYS A 139 -4.31 6.69 -20.11
C LYS A 139 -5.71 6.37 -20.62
N LYS A 140 -6.57 5.80 -19.78
CA LYS A 140 -7.98 5.52 -20.13
C LYS A 140 -8.73 6.81 -20.40
N LEU A 141 -8.62 7.81 -19.52
CA LEU A 141 -9.30 9.09 -19.67
C LEU A 141 -8.86 9.82 -20.94
N ARG A 142 -7.55 9.86 -21.21
CA ARG A 142 -6.99 10.44 -22.44
C ARG A 142 -7.49 9.72 -23.67
N ALA A 143 -7.55 8.39 -23.65
CA ALA A 143 -8.08 7.62 -24.78
C ALA A 143 -9.56 7.96 -25.02
N GLU A 144 -10.39 8.02 -23.97
CA GLU A 144 -11.80 8.41 -24.09
C GLU A 144 -11.98 9.83 -24.64
N LEU A 145 -11.17 10.79 -24.17
CA LEU A 145 -11.17 12.16 -24.69
C LEU A 145 -10.76 12.22 -26.15
N VAL A 146 -9.73 11.49 -26.54
CA VAL A 146 -9.28 11.40 -27.94
C VAL A 146 -10.36 10.78 -28.83
N GLU A 147 -11.04 9.73 -28.37
CA GLU A 147 -12.14 9.12 -29.13
C GLU A 147 -13.34 10.06 -29.26
N LYS A 148 -13.69 10.79 -28.19
CA LYS A 148 -14.72 11.85 -28.26
C LYS A 148 -14.34 12.93 -29.26
N TRP A 149 -13.10 13.43 -29.22
CA TRP A 149 -12.60 14.45 -30.14
C TRP A 149 -12.60 13.96 -31.60
N LYS A 150 -12.18 12.71 -31.84
CA LYS A 150 -12.23 12.11 -33.18
C LYS A 150 -13.66 11.99 -33.68
N ALA A 151 -14.59 11.53 -32.84
CA ALA A 151 -16.00 11.41 -33.18
C ALA A 151 -16.63 12.77 -33.48
N GLU A 152 -16.28 13.80 -32.71
CA GLU A 152 -16.71 15.18 -32.94
C GLU A 152 -16.14 15.74 -34.26
N ARG A 153 -14.85 15.52 -34.52
CA ARG A 153 -14.22 15.90 -35.81
C ARG A 153 -14.83 15.17 -37.00
N GLU A 154 -15.08 13.88 -36.89
CA GLU A 154 -15.73 13.09 -37.93
C GLU A 154 -17.16 13.57 -38.17
N ALA A 155 -17.91 13.91 -37.11
CA ALA A 155 -19.24 14.51 -37.21
C ALA A 155 -19.23 15.93 -37.81
N ARG A 156 -18.18 16.72 -37.55
CA ARG A 156 -17.96 18.04 -38.18
C ARG A 156 -17.66 17.89 -39.67
N LEU A 157 -16.79 16.96 -40.02
CA LEU A 157 -16.45 16.65 -41.41
C LEU A 157 -17.66 16.09 -42.19
N ALA A 158 -18.45 15.22 -41.58
CA ALA A 158 -19.69 14.69 -42.16
C ALA A 158 -20.78 15.77 -42.36
N ARG A 159 -20.76 16.83 -41.54
CA ARG A 159 -21.60 18.03 -41.73
C ARG A 159 -21.12 18.94 -42.87
N GLY A 160 -19.95 18.67 -43.46
CA GLY A 160 -19.44 19.40 -44.61
C GLY A 160 -18.92 20.81 -44.28
N GLU A 161 -18.63 21.09 -43.01
CA GLU A 161 -17.89 22.29 -42.62
C GLU A 161 -16.43 22.13 -43.07
N LYS A 162 -15.99 22.96 -44.02
CA LYS A 162 -14.56 23.02 -44.35
C LYS A 162 -13.79 23.43 -43.10
N GLU A 163 -12.67 22.76 -42.87
CA GLU A 163 -11.61 23.27 -42.01
C GLU A 163 -11.12 24.57 -42.66
N GLU A 164 -11.73 25.70 -42.30
CA GLU A 164 -10.96 26.93 -42.24
C GLU A 164 -9.84 26.61 -41.26
N GLU A 165 -8.60 26.67 -41.76
CA GLU A 165 -7.42 26.76 -40.92
C GLU A 165 -7.68 27.94 -39.97
N GLU A 166 -8.19 27.65 -38.77
CA GLU A 166 -7.99 28.50 -37.61
C GLU A 166 -6.48 28.43 -37.32
N GLU A 167 -5.69 29.10 -38.17
CA GLU A 167 -4.38 29.68 -37.83
C GLU A 167 -4.58 30.83 -36.83
N GLU A 168 -5.37 30.60 -35.79
CA GLU A 168 -5.28 31.32 -34.54
C GLU A 168 -5.28 30.21 -33.51
N GLU A 169 -4.09 29.65 -33.28
CA GLU A 169 -3.74 29.21 -31.94
C GLU A 169 -3.99 30.41 -31.02
N GLU A 170 -5.24 30.57 -30.56
CA GLU A 170 -5.51 31.24 -29.32
C GLU A 170 -4.72 30.41 -28.30
N GLU A 171 -3.49 30.84 -28.03
CA GLU A 171 -2.79 30.52 -26.79
C GLU A 171 -3.77 30.89 -25.68
N ILE A 172 -4.60 29.94 -25.25
CA ILE A 172 -5.40 30.05 -24.04
C ILE A 172 -4.36 30.24 -22.94
N ASN A 173 -4.18 31.50 -22.54
CA ASN A 173 -3.24 31.83 -21.50
C ASN A 173 -3.80 31.26 -20.21
N ILE A 174 -3.31 30.09 -19.80
CA ILE A 174 -3.68 29.40 -18.55
C ILE A 174 -3.51 30.30 -17.31
N TYR A 175 -2.75 31.40 -17.42
CA TYR A 175 -2.56 32.38 -16.34
C TYR A 175 -3.48 33.60 -16.44
N ALA A 176 -4.45 33.61 -17.36
CA ALA A 176 -5.49 34.64 -17.38
C ALA A 176 -6.40 34.43 -16.17
N VAL A 177 -6.11 35.15 -15.08
CA VAL A 177 -6.99 35.26 -13.92
C VAL A 177 -8.25 35.97 -14.40
N THR A 178 -9.31 35.22 -14.65
CA THR A 178 -10.64 35.76 -14.84
C THR A 178 -11.11 36.33 -13.50
N GLU A 179 -11.59 37.58 -13.50
CA GLU A 179 -12.04 38.28 -12.27
C GLU A 179 -13.22 37.59 -11.54
N GLU A 180 -13.78 36.51 -12.10
CA GLU A 180 -14.98 35.85 -11.59
C GLU A 180 -14.72 34.65 -10.66
N GLU A 181 -13.46 34.19 -10.46
CA GLU A 181 -13.13 33.15 -9.47
C GLU A 181 -12.46 33.70 -8.20
N SER A 182 -12.86 34.91 -7.77
CA SER A 182 -12.60 35.35 -6.40
C SER A 182 -13.57 34.63 -5.46
N ASP A 183 -13.33 33.34 -5.22
CA ASP A 183 -14.10 32.52 -4.28
C ASP A 183 -13.80 33.01 -2.85
N GLU A 184 -14.70 33.84 -2.36
CA GLU A 184 -14.71 34.41 -1.02
C GLU A 184 -15.16 33.33 -0.01
N GLU A 185 -14.40 32.23 0.13
CA GLU A 185 -14.57 31.31 1.26
C GLU A 185 -13.53 31.58 2.34
N GLY A 186 -13.98 32.39 3.31
CA GLY A 186 -13.27 32.65 4.55
C GLY A 186 -13.01 31.38 5.34
N SER A 187 -11.75 30.93 5.33
CA SER A 187 -11.24 30.01 6.34
C SER A 187 -10.80 30.80 7.57
N GLN A 188 -11.69 30.83 8.56
CA GLN A 188 -11.46 31.38 9.88
C GLN A 188 -10.48 30.48 10.66
N GLU A 189 -9.17 30.63 10.44
CA GLU A 189 -8.17 29.99 11.29
C GLU A 189 -7.77 30.90 12.45
N LYS A 190 -8.28 30.51 13.63
CA LYS A 190 -7.77 30.96 14.93
C LYS A 190 -6.28 30.64 15.00
N GLY A 191 -5.49 31.66 15.27
CA GLY A 191 -4.05 31.57 15.50
C GLY A 191 -3.69 30.53 16.55
N GLY A 192 -3.01 29.48 16.08
CA GLY A 192 -2.06 28.70 16.85
C GLY A 192 -0.67 29.31 16.66
N ASP A 193 -0.06 29.68 17.78
CA ASP A 193 1.33 30.10 17.94
C ASP A 193 2.29 29.04 17.37
N ASP A 194 3.01 29.37 16.30
CA ASP A 194 4.29 28.73 16.01
C ASP A 194 5.23 29.74 15.34
N GLY A 195 6.22 30.17 16.13
CA GLY A 195 7.19 31.21 15.82
C GLY A 195 8.23 30.81 14.77
N GLN A 196 7.82 30.57 13.53
CA GLN A 196 8.73 30.56 12.39
C GLN A 196 8.68 31.90 11.68
N GLN A 197 9.73 32.71 11.85
CA GLN A 197 9.94 33.93 11.08
C GLN A 197 10.08 33.53 9.59
N LYS A 198 9.03 33.76 8.80
CA LYS A 198 9.09 33.62 7.34
C LYS A 198 10.06 34.70 6.81
N PHE A 199 11.25 34.28 6.40
CA PHE A 199 12.21 35.12 5.72
C PHE A 199 11.71 35.38 4.28
N ILE A 200 11.12 36.55 4.06
CA ILE A 200 10.76 37.01 2.71
C ILE A 200 11.97 37.75 2.15
N ALA A 201 12.72 37.10 1.25
CA ALA A 201 13.75 37.77 0.47
C ALA A 201 13.08 38.59 -0.63
N HIS A 202 13.04 39.92 -0.47
CA HIS A 202 12.49 40.80 -1.49
C HIS A 202 13.49 40.92 -2.65
N VAL A 203 13.30 40.09 -3.68
CA VAL A 203 14.01 40.22 -4.95
C VAL A 203 13.44 41.45 -5.67
N PRO A 204 14.26 42.42 -6.10
CA PRO A 204 13.78 43.57 -6.87
C PRO A 204 13.26 43.09 -8.23
N VAL A 205 11.94 42.95 -8.35
CA VAL A 205 11.28 42.63 -9.61
C VAL A 205 10.95 43.95 -10.31
N PRO A 206 11.44 44.17 -11.55
CA PRO A 206 11.09 45.36 -12.32
C PRO A 206 9.58 45.51 -12.47
N SER A 207 9.10 46.74 -12.46
CA SER A 207 7.69 47.01 -12.67
C SER A 207 7.27 46.68 -14.10
N GLN A 208 5.99 46.39 -14.30
CA GLN A 208 5.42 46.09 -15.62
C GLN A 208 5.79 47.15 -16.68
N GLN A 209 5.81 48.43 -16.30
CA GLN A 209 6.18 49.54 -17.19
C GLN A 209 7.65 49.48 -17.62
N GLU A 210 8.55 49.11 -16.70
CA GLU A 210 9.98 48.97 -17.00
C GLU A 210 10.23 47.79 -17.96
N ILE A 211 9.46 46.71 -17.82
CA ILE A 211 9.52 45.55 -18.72
C ILE A 211 9.03 45.94 -20.11
N GLU A 212 7.90 46.64 -20.20
CA GLU A 212 7.33 47.11 -21.47
C GLU A 212 8.29 48.06 -22.20
N GLU A 213 8.88 49.04 -21.52
CA GLU A 213 9.87 49.94 -22.10
C GLU A 213 11.12 49.20 -22.59
N ALA A 214 11.60 48.21 -21.83
CA ALA A 214 12.73 47.39 -22.21
C ALA A 214 12.43 46.54 -23.47
N LEU A 215 11.23 45.96 -23.56
CA LEU A 215 10.77 45.20 -24.72
C LEU A 215 10.65 46.09 -25.95
N VAL A 216 10.06 47.28 -25.81
CA VAL A 216 9.95 48.26 -26.91
C VAL A 216 11.33 48.70 -27.39
N ARG A 217 12.27 49.00 -26.49
CA ARG A 217 13.66 49.32 -26.86
C ARG A 217 14.32 48.18 -27.61
N ARG A 218 14.16 46.95 -27.15
CA ARG A 218 14.73 45.76 -27.79
C ARG A 218 14.20 45.57 -29.20
N LYS A 219 12.87 45.64 -29.38
CA LYS A 219 12.21 45.58 -30.71
C LYS A 219 12.67 46.71 -31.63
N LYS A 220 12.83 47.94 -31.10
CA LYS A 220 13.34 49.08 -31.88
C LYS A 220 14.77 48.85 -32.36
N MET A 221 15.64 48.32 -31.50
CA MET A 221 17.01 47.96 -31.90
C MET A 221 17.06 46.83 -32.92
N GLU A 222 16.22 45.80 -32.74
CA GLU A 222 16.14 44.67 -33.66
C GLU A 222 15.66 45.10 -35.06
N LEU A 223 14.65 45.96 -35.13
CA LEU A 223 14.17 46.53 -36.40
C LEU A 223 15.24 47.42 -37.06
N LEU A 224 15.96 48.23 -36.28
CA LEU A 224 17.08 49.02 -36.80
C LEU A 224 18.21 48.12 -37.34
N GLN A 225 18.53 47.02 -36.67
CA GLN A 225 19.51 46.05 -37.19
C GLN A 225 19.03 45.35 -38.46
N LYS A 226 17.75 44.98 -38.53
CA LYS A 226 17.19 44.26 -39.69
C LYS A 226 17.00 45.13 -40.92
N TYR A 227 16.65 46.41 -40.75
CA TYR A 227 16.17 47.24 -41.85
C TYR A 227 17.00 48.49 -42.12
N ALA A 228 17.89 48.91 -41.21
CA ALA A 228 18.77 50.03 -41.53
C ALA A 228 19.99 49.50 -42.30
N SER A 229 20.12 49.90 -43.57
CA SER A 229 21.36 49.74 -44.32
C SER A 229 22.49 50.49 -43.61
N GLU A 230 23.73 50.01 -43.72
CA GLU A 230 24.91 50.66 -43.10
C GLU A 230 25.01 52.15 -43.47
N THR A 231 24.56 52.51 -44.67
CA THR A 231 24.48 53.90 -45.15
C THR A 231 23.46 54.76 -44.41
N LEU A 232 22.30 54.21 -44.03
CA LEU A 232 21.25 54.93 -43.29
C LEU A 232 21.64 55.11 -41.82
N GLN A 233 22.31 54.11 -41.24
CA GLN A 233 22.86 54.19 -39.89
C GLN A 233 23.94 55.28 -39.81
N ALA A 234 24.90 55.30 -40.75
CA ALA A 234 25.96 56.31 -40.80
C ALA A 234 25.41 57.75 -40.97
N GLN A 235 24.41 57.94 -41.84
CA GLN A 235 23.74 59.25 -42.00
C GLN A 235 23.00 59.68 -40.74
N SER A 236 22.35 58.74 -40.04
CA SER A 236 21.66 59.03 -38.78
C SER A 236 22.64 59.41 -37.66
N GLU A 237 23.82 58.78 -37.60
CA GLU A 237 24.87 59.09 -36.63
C GLU A 237 25.53 60.45 -36.92
N GLU A 238 25.76 60.77 -38.19
CA GLU A 238 26.29 62.07 -38.62
C GLU A 238 25.29 63.20 -38.34
N ALA A 239 23.99 62.98 -38.61
CA ALA A 239 22.93 63.90 -38.26
C ALA A 239 22.80 64.10 -36.73
N ARG A 240 22.95 63.03 -35.95
CA ARG A 240 22.91 63.10 -34.48
C ARG A 240 24.11 63.88 -33.91
N ARG A 241 25.31 63.69 -34.49
CA ARG A 241 26.50 64.51 -34.16
C ARG A 241 26.33 65.98 -34.50
N LEU A 242 25.70 66.30 -35.64
CA LEU A 242 25.43 67.69 -36.04
C LEU A 242 24.39 68.38 -35.13
N LEU A 243 23.42 67.62 -34.62
CA LEU A 243 22.38 68.10 -33.71
C LEU A 243 22.80 68.13 -32.23
N GLY A 244 24.03 67.70 -31.90
CA GLY A 244 24.61 67.82 -30.56
C GLY A 244 24.00 66.91 -29.49
N TYR A 245 23.42 65.76 -29.89
CA TYR A 245 22.93 64.71 -28.99
C TYR A 245 23.88 63.52 -28.90
#